data_AF-A0A7C3GEI9-F1
#
_entry.id   AF-A0A7C3GEI9-F1
#
_cell.length_a   1.000
_cell.length_b   1.000
_cell.length_c   1.000
_cell.angle_alpha   90.00
_cell.angle_beta   90.00
_cell.angle_gamma   90.00
#
_symmetry.space_group_name_H-M   'P 1'
#
loop_
_entity.id
_entity.type
_entity.pdbx_description
1 polymer ?
#
loop_
_entity_poly.entity_id
_entity_poly.type
_entity_poly.pdbx_seq_one_letter_code
_entity_poly.pdbx_strand_id
1 'polypeptide(L)'
;MSLDGIKKPLRNSAEQSSDNRPFRQSAQPKQSVSYSPQNDPTEIKKYYQLNKEKNKKLYSTSSENRSFGKSVLKFFIYFFLVLFLTALVVAAYFVWKIDNFSSKITSVSSDNSTPSFFKTISDLSKKRQSLKGEASGRINVLLLGVAGKGKAGGLLTDTIMIASIDTKQGKVALLSIPRDLYVKIPDTDYHAKINAVYEYGLSHHKGLKPLKKTIKDITSLKINYYLVVNFSGFEKFIDSLGGINIQVKRDIYDPHYPGPNY
;
A
#
# COMPACT_ATOMS: atom_id res chain seq x y z
N MET A 1 18.95 60.83 -15.85
CA MET A 1 17.97 60.62 -14.76
C MET A 1 18.24 59.22 -14.20
N SER A 2 18.97 58.94 -13.10
CA SER A 2 19.08 59.57 -11.76
C SER A 2 17.68 59.79 -11.16
N LEU A 3 17.26 59.23 -10.01
CA LEU A 3 17.86 58.98 -8.69
C LEU A 3 17.11 57.79 -8.02
N ASP A 4 17.72 56.82 -7.33
CA ASP A 4 18.24 56.79 -5.94
C ASP A 4 17.21 56.68 -4.79
N GLY A 5 17.48 55.71 -3.88
CA GLY A 5 17.10 55.70 -2.45
C GLY A 5 15.67 55.28 -2.12
N ILE A 6 15.39 54.41 -1.13
CA ILE A 6 15.64 54.67 0.30
C ILE A 6 15.62 53.35 1.12
N LYS A 7 16.54 53.32 2.10
CA LYS A 7 16.81 52.36 3.19
C LYS A 7 15.68 52.24 4.25
N LYS A 8 15.51 51.02 4.81
CA LYS A 8 15.47 50.55 6.25
C LYS A 8 14.92 51.48 7.38
N PRO A 9 14.72 51.02 8.65
CA PRO A 9 14.35 49.70 9.23
C PRO A 9 13.39 49.77 10.48
N LEU A 10 13.07 48.60 11.06
CA LEU A 10 12.83 48.26 12.49
C LEU A 10 11.96 49.15 13.41
N ARG A 11 10.90 48.56 14.01
CA ARG A 11 10.60 48.75 15.45
C ARG A 11 9.71 47.64 16.06
N ASN A 12 10.16 47.14 17.21
CA ASN A 12 9.47 46.28 18.17
C ASN A 12 8.31 47.00 18.88
N SER A 13 7.30 46.23 19.30
CA SER A 13 6.58 46.30 20.60
C SER A 13 5.65 45.08 20.64
N ALA A 14 5.95 44.04 21.42
CA ALA A 14 5.52 43.91 22.82
C ALA A 14 3.99 43.80 22.97
N GLU A 15 3.47 42.57 23.06
CA GLU A 15 2.28 42.32 23.87
C GLU A 15 2.32 40.90 24.48
N GLN A 16 2.06 40.89 25.79
CA GLN A 16 2.12 39.81 26.77
C GLN A 16 0.85 38.97 26.80
N SER A 17 0.90 37.88 27.59
CA SER A 17 -0.22 37.11 28.20
C SER A 17 -0.56 35.81 27.45
N SER A 18 -0.56 34.60 28.02
CA SER A 18 -0.34 34.12 29.39
C SER A 18 0.00 32.62 29.30
N ASP A 19 1.14 32.20 29.84
CA ASP A 19 1.50 30.78 29.97
C ASP A 19 1.44 30.42 31.46
N ASN A 20 0.25 30.02 31.91
CA ASN A 20 0.02 29.50 33.25
C ASN A 20 0.46 28.03 33.29
N ARG A 21 1.76 27.80 33.55
CA ARG A 21 2.28 26.50 33.96
C ARG A 21 2.86 26.59 35.37
N PRO A 22 2.44 25.72 36.30
CA PRO A 22 2.85 25.82 37.69
C PRO A 22 4.37 25.62 37.82
N PHE A 23 4.99 26.53 38.57
CA PHE A 23 6.39 26.52 38.94
C PHE A 23 6.80 25.15 39.48
N ARG A 24 7.70 24.47 38.77
CA ARG A 24 8.39 23.28 39.24
C ARG A 24 9.38 23.76 40.32
N GLN A 25 9.02 23.60 41.59
CA GLN A 25 9.95 23.82 42.69
C GLN A 25 11.17 22.93 42.50
N SER A 26 12.30 23.55 42.16
CA SER A 26 13.62 22.92 42.17
C SER A 26 13.92 22.49 43.61
N ALA A 27 13.94 21.19 43.86
CA ALA A 27 14.43 20.63 45.11
C ALA A 27 15.88 21.10 45.33
N GLN A 28 16.10 21.89 46.38
CA GLN A 28 17.44 22.30 46.76
C GLN A 28 18.29 21.08 47.14
N PRO A 29 19.60 21.06 46.83
CA PRO A 29 20.48 20.00 47.32
C PRO A 29 20.54 20.08 48.84
N LYS A 30 20.19 18.98 49.52
CA LYS A 30 20.40 18.84 50.96
C LYS A 30 21.89 18.99 51.24
N GLN A 31 22.26 19.98 52.06
CA GLN A 31 23.62 20.14 52.57
C GLN A 31 24.09 18.83 53.20
N SER A 32 25.19 18.27 52.69
CA SER A 32 25.89 17.16 53.32
C SER A 32 26.63 17.71 54.55
N VAL A 33 26.10 17.46 55.74
CA VAL A 33 26.81 17.76 56.99
C VAL A 33 27.98 16.79 57.10
N SER A 34 29.21 17.29 56.93
CA SER A 34 30.45 16.59 57.23
C SER A 34 30.60 16.53 58.75
N TYR A 35 30.53 15.33 59.35
CA TYR A 35 30.66 15.15 60.81
C TYR A 35 32.12 14.86 61.20
N SER A 36 32.67 15.71 62.06
CA SER A 36 33.96 15.54 62.75
C SER A 36 33.74 14.81 64.09
N PRO A 37 34.66 13.91 64.55
CA PRO A 37 34.39 13.00 65.67
C PRO A 37 34.72 13.64 67.02
N GLN A 38 33.72 14.23 67.69
CA GLN A 38 33.83 14.64 69.10
C GLN A 38 32.59 14.29 69.95
N ASN A 39 31.80 13.28 69.57
CA ASN A 39 30.56 12.94 70.30
C ASN A 39 30.66 11.58 71.02
N ASP A 40 30.05 11.54 72.20
CA ASP A 40 29.88 10.39 73.09
C ASP A 40 29.46 9.12 72.32
N PRO A 41 30.13 7.97 72.50
CA PRO A 41 29.79 6.69 71.87
C PRO A 41 28.32 6.27 72.01
N THR A 42 27.62 6.75 73.04
CA THR A 42 26.20 6.43 73.27
C THR A 42 25.25 7.16 72.30
N GLU A 43 25.54 8.41 71.92
CA GLU A 43 24.74 9.16 70.94
C GLU A 43 24.91 8.59 69.53
N ILE A 44 26.12 8.16 69.19
CA ILE A 44 26.42 7.51 67.91
C ILE A 44 25.58 6.23 67.77
N LYS A 45 25.53 5.40 68.82
CA LYS A 45 24.68 4.18 68.82
C LYS A 45 23.20 4.52 68.65
N LYS A 46 22.71 5.57 69.32
CA LYS A 46 21.32 6.01 69.21
C LYS A 46 20.98 6.51 67.80
N TYR A 47 21.89 7.27 67.17
CA TYR A 47 21.76 7.73 65.77
C TYR A 47 21.70 6.56 64.79
N TYR A 48 22.60 5.58 64.93
CA TYR A 48 22.60 4.40 64.07
C TYR A 48 21.35 3.53 64.25
N GLN A 49 20.86 3.37 65.47
CA GLN A 49 19.62 2.61 65.72
C GLN A 49 18.38 3.32 65.17
N LEU A 50 18.27 4.64 65.37
CA LEU A 50 17.12 5.41 64.89
C LEU A 50 17.02 5.41 63.36
N ASN A 51 18.17 5.51 62.68
CA ASN A 51 18.21 5.44 61.22
C ASN A 51 18.02 4.01 60.70
N LYS A 52 18.46 2.98 61.43
CA LYS A 52 18.17 1.58 61.11
C LYS A 52 16.67 1.29 61.19
N GLU A 53 15.99 1.80 62.21
CA GLU A 53 14.52 1.72 62.38
C GLU A 53 13.76 2.46 61.28
N LYS A 54 14.14 3.72 60.99
CA LYS A 54 13.55 4.51 59.90
C LYS A 54 13.73 3.85 58.54
N ASN A 55 14.93 3.35 58.25
CA ASN A 55 15.20 2.66 56.99
C ASN A 55 14.44 1.33 56.90
N LYS A 56 14.32 0.58 58.00
CA LYS A 56 13.49 -0.63 58.06
C LYS A 56 12.02 -0.34 57.72
N LYS A 57 11.48 0.80 58.18
CA LYS A 57 10.12 1.29 57.84
C LYS A 57 9.98 1.76 56.39
N LEU A 58 11.01 2.36 55.81
CA LEU A 58 11.03 2.75 54.40
C LEU A 58 11.07 1.55 53.45
N TYR A 59 11.74 0.46 53.82
CA TYR A 59 11.80 -0.76 53.00
C TYR A 59 10.59 -1.69 53.21
N SER A 60 9.93 -1.64 54.38
CA SER A 60 8.73 -2.47 54.63
C SER A 60 7.47 -1.95 53.93
N THR A 61 7.46 -0.71 53.45
CA THR A 61 6.31 -0.09 52.77
C THR A 61 6.34 -0.17 51.24
N SER A 62 7.37 -0.78 50.65
CA SER A 62 7.52 -0.90 49.18
C SER A 62 7.35 -2.35 48.66
N SER A 63 6.76 -3.24 49.45
CA SER A 63 6.52 -4.63 49.07
C SER A 63 5.09 -5.06 49.37
N GLU A 64 4.12 -4.23 49.02
CA GLU A 64 2.71 -4.62 49.02
C GLU A 64 2.20 -4.73 47.58
N ASN A 65 2.12 -5.98 47.13
CA ASN A 65 1.15 -6.49 46.15
C ASN A 65 1.22 -5.99 44.68
N ARG A 66 2.23 -6.43 43.92
CA ARG A 66 2.18 -6.46 42.43
C ARG A 66 1.59 -7.79 41.88
N SER A 67 0.54 -8.33 42.49
CA SER A 67 -0.19 -9.48 41.90
C SER A 67 -1.27 -9.05 40.90
N PHE A 68 -1.65 -7.77 40.90
CA PHE A 68 -2.73 -7.21 40.08
C PHE A 68 -2.41 -7.10 38.58
N GLY A 69 -1.13 -7.24 38.19
CA GLY A 69 -0.70 -7.13 36.78
C GLY A 69 -0.72 -8.44 35.99
N LYS A 70 -0.64 -9.61 36.63
CA LYS A 70 -0.48 -10.89 35.91
C LYS A 70 -1.79 -11.38 35.28
N SER A 71 -2.92 -11.17 35.94
CA SER A 71 -4.24 -11.57 35.41
C SER A 71 -4.73 -10.62 34.31
N VAL A 72 -4.47 -9.32 34.46
CA VAL A 72 -4.78 -8.31 33.43
C VAL A 72 -3.90 -8.51 32.20
N LEU A 73 -2.60 -8.78 32.38
CA LEU A 73 -1.70 -9.06 31.26
C LEU A 73 -2.10 -10.33 30.50
N LYS A 74 -2.50 -11.41 31.20
CA LYS A 74 -3.05 -12.62 30.56
C LYS A 74 -4.30 -12.31 29.74
N PHE A 75 -5.21 -11.49 30.25
CA PHE A 75 -6.41 -11.07 29.52
C PHE A 75 -6.06 -10.37 28.19
N PHE A 76 -5.12 -9.41 28.22
CA PHE A 76 -4.66 -8.76 26.98
C PHE A 76 -3.97 -9.73 26.02
N ILE A 77 -3.17 -10.68 26.52
CA ILE A 77 -2.54 -11.70 25.69
C ILE A 77 -3.59 -12.57 24.98
N TYR A 78 -4.62 -13.05 25.70
CA TYR A 78 -5.69 -13.83 25.09
C TYR A 78 -6.52 -13.00 24.10
N PHE A 79 -6.80 -11.73 24.40
CA PHE A 79 -7.49 -10.82 23.50
C PHE A 79 -6.74 -10.64 22.17
N PHE A 80 -5.44 -10.34 22.22
CA PHE A 80 -4.62 -10.21 21.02
C PHE A 80 -4.44 -11.54 20.27
N LEU A 81 -4.40 -12.67 20.99
CA LEU A 81 -4.32 -13.99 20.38
C LEU A 81 -5.60 -14.33 19.61
N VAL A 82 -6.78 -14.01 20.15
CA VAL A 82 -8.07 -14.18 19.46
C VAL A 82 -8.18 -13.23 18.26
N LEU A 83 -7.73 -11.98 18.39
CA LEU A 83 -7.67 -11.03 17.28
C LEU A 83 -6.75 -11.54 16.15
N PHE A 84 -5.61 -12.12 16.51
CA PHE A 84 -4.68 -12.70 15.54
C PHE A 84 -5.26 -13.95 14.88
N LEU A 85 -5.92 -14.84 15.65
CA LEU A 85 -6.57 -16.03 15.10
C LEU A 85 -7.70 -15.68 14.14
N THR A 86 -8.52 -14.69 14.49
CA THR A 86 -9.61 -14.21 13.62
C THR A 86 -9.06 -13.57 12.35
N ALA A 87 -7.99 -12.77 12.43
CA ALA A 87 -7.30 -12.26 11.26
C ALA A 87 -6.75 -13.37 10.36
N LEU A 88 -6.21 -14.46 10.95
CA LEU A 88 -5.76 -15.63 10.19
C LEU A 88 -6.91 -16.37 9.49
N VAL A 89 -8.06 -16.54 10.15
CA VAL A 89 -9.25 -17.15 9.55
C VAL A 89 -9.78 -16.29 8.39
N VAL A 90 -9.82 -14.97 8.56
CA VAL A 90 -10.21 -14.03 7.50
C VAL A 90 -9.21 -14.12 6.35
N ALA A 91 -7.91 -14.09 6.62
CA ALA A 91 -6.88 -14.23 5.59
C ALA A 91 -6.98 -15.58 4.85
N ALA A 92 -7.22 -16.68 5.56
CA ALA A 92 -7.42 -18.00 4.96
C ALA A 92 -8.69 -18.05 4.09
N TYR A 93 -9.78 -17.41 4.51
CA TYR A 93 -10.99 -17.25 3.71
C TYR A 93 -10.72 -16.47 2.41
N PHE A 94 -9.96 -15.36 2.49
CA PHE A 94 -9.55 -14.60 1.30
C PHE A 94 -8.65 -15.42 0.37
N VAL A 95 -7.68 -16.17 0.90
CA VAL A 95 -6.82 -17.08 0.12
C VAL A 95 -7.65 -18.16 -0.57
N TRP A 96 -8.55 -18.83 0.15
CA TRP A 96 -9.44 -19.85 -0.41
C TRP A 96 -10.40 -19.28 -1.48
N LYS A 97 -10.92 -18.07 -1.27
CA LYS A 97 -11.76 -17.36 -2.26
C LYS A 97 -10.97 -17.02 -3.53
N ILE A 98 -9.70 -16.65 -3.41
CA ILE A 98 -8.79 -16.38 -4.52
C ILE A 98 -8.44 -17.66 -5.29
N ASP A 99 -8.22 -18.78 -4.61
CA ASP A 99 -7.93 -20.07 -5.27
C ASP A 99 -9.13 -20.56 -6.12
N ASN A 100 -10.36 -20.34 -5.63
CA ASN A 100 -11.60 -20.61 -6.38
C ASN A 100 -11.82 -19.66 -7.57
N PHE A 101 -11.19 -18.48 -7.56
CA PHE A 101 -11.22 -17.51 -8.66
C PHE A 101 -10.18 -17.85 -9.74
N SER A 102 -8.99 -18.29 -9.32
CA SER A 102 -7.90 -18.72 -10.22
C SER A 102 -8.34 -19.82 -11.18
N SER A 103 -9.05 -20.85 -10.69
CA SER A 103 -9.51 -21.98 -11.50
C SER A 103 -10.55 -21.61 -12.57
N LYS A 104 -11.25 -20.47 -12.44
CA LYS A 104 -12.24 -19.98 -13.42
C LYS A 104 -11.70 -18.95 -14.40
N ILE A 105 -10.51 -18.41 -14.19
CA ILE A 105 -9.86 -17.44 -15.11
C ILE A 105 -8.87 -18.12 -16.06
N THR A 106 -8.45 -19.34 -15.79
CA THR A 106 -7.56 -20.14 -16.66
C THR A 106 -8.17 -20.47 -18.04
N SER A 107 -9.45 -20.19 -18.28
CA SER A 107 -10.16 -20.60 -19.50
C SER A 107 -10.16 -19.58 -20.65
N VAL A 108 -9.49 -18.42 -20.52
CA VAL A 108 -9.50 -17.38 -21.60
C VAL A 108 -8.26 -17.38 -22.49
N SER A 109 -7.18 -18.11 -22.16
CA SER A 109 -5.98 -18.15 -23.00
C SER A 109 -5.63 -19.57 -23.44
N SER A 110 -6.30 -20.03 -24.49
CA SER A 110 -5.88 -21.19 -25.29
C SER A 110 -4.78 -20.74 -26.24
N ASP A 111 -3.58 -20.47 -25.70
CA ASP A 111 -2.37 -20.43 -26.52
C ASP A 111 -1.12 -20.68 -25.64
N ASN A 112 -0.40 -21.76 -25.91
CA ASN A 112 0.65 -22.34 -25.07
C ASN A 112 1.97 -21.53 -25.06
N SER A 113 1.98 -20.29 -25.56
CA SER A 113 3.21 -19.55 -25.84
C SER A 113 3.50 -18.38 -24.89
N THR A 114 2.61 -18.06 -23.94
CA THR A 114 2.90 -17.05 -22.91
C THR A 114 2.24 -17.39 -21.57
N PRO A 115 3.00 -17.44 -20.46
CA PRO A 115 2.43 -17.80 -19.16
C PRO A 115 1.43 -16.73 -18.72
N SER A 116 0.22 -17.19 -18.37
CA SER A 116 -0.83 -16.36 -17.76
C SER A 116 -0.27 -15.55 -16.60
N PHE A 117 -0.64 -14.26 -16.50
CA PHE A 117 -0.18 -13.34 -15.45
C PHE A 117 -0.35 -13.92 -14.04
N PHE A 118 -1.49 -14.56 -13.78
CA PHE A 118 -1.79 -15.19 -12.50
C PHE A 118 -0.88 -16.39 -12.22
N LYS A 119 -0.59 -17.21 -13.24
CA LYS A 119 0.38 -18.31 -13.11
C LYS A 119 1.79 -17.78 -12.82
N THR A 120 2.16 -16.69 -13.47
CA THR A 120 3.45 -16.04 -13.23
C THR A 120 3.53 -15.54 -11.80
N ILE A 121 2.51 -14.84 -11.30
CA ILE A 121 2.45 -14.36 -9.90
C ILE A 121 2.47 -15.53 -8.90
N SER A 122 1.71 -16.60 -9.13
CA SER A 122 1.71 -17.76 -8.24
C SER A 122 3.07 -18.44 -8.19
N ASP A 123 3.74 -18.55 -9.33
CA ASP A 123 5.08 -19.13 -9.42
C ASP A 123 6.14 -18.23 -8.77
N LEU A 124 5.99 -16.90 -8.91
CA LEU A 124 6.78 -15.87 -8.21
C LEU A 124 6.59 -15.89 -6.69
N SER A 125 5.38 -16.17 -6.22
CA SER A 125 5.11 -16.32 -4.79
C SER A 125 5.77 -17.58 -4.21
N LYS A 126 5.92 -18.63 -5.03
CA LYS A 126 6.53 -19.91 -4.62
C LYS A 126 8.04 -19.91 -4.75
N LYS A 127 8.60 -19.14 -5.69
CA LYS A 127 10.04 -19.07 -5.98
C LYS A 127 10.48 -17.62 -6.00
N ARG A 128 11.42 -17.22 -5.12
CA ARG A 128 12.04 -15.88 -5.10
C ARG A 128 12.88 -15.62 -6.36
N GLN A 129 12.23 -15.53 -7.51
CA GLN A 129 12.85 -15.21 -8.79
C GLN A 129 12.66 -13.71 -9.06
N SER A 130 13.70 -13.03 -9.53
CA SER A 130 13.61 -11.61 -9.87
C SER A 130 12.58 -11.36 -10.98
N LEU A 131 11.79 -10.30 -10.82
CA LEU A 131 10.74 -9.90 -11.74
C LEU A 131 11.34 -9.30 -13.03
N LYS A 132 10.69 -9.54 -14.17
CA LYS A 132 11.05 -8.89 -15.44
C LYS A 132 10.80 -7.38 -15.31
N GLY A 133 11.87 -6.59 -15.40
CA GLY A 133 11.82 -5.13 -15.26
C GLY A 133 12.27 -4.61 -13.89
N GLU A 134 12.48 -5.51 -12.92
CA GLU A 134 13.00 -5.15 -11.59
C GLU A 134 14.39 -4.55 -11.66
N ALA A 135 15.28 -5.15 -12.46
CA ALA A 135 16.63 -4.63 -12.69
C ALA A 135 16.64 -3.23 -13.33
N SER A 136 15.64 -2.91 -14.16
CA SER A 136 15.47 -1.57 -14.74
C SER A 136 14.78 -0.59 -13.80
N GLY A 137 14.35 -1.01 -12.60
CA GLY A 137 13.64 -0.18 -11.63
C GLY A 137 12.17 0.10 -11.99
N ARG A 138 11.64 -0.53 -13.04
CA ARG A 138 10.30 -0.23 -13.56
C ARG A 138 9.68 -1.44 -14.25
N ILE A 139 8.45 -1.74 -13.86
CA ILE A 139 7.67 -2.86 -14.38
C ILE A 139 6.42 -2.30 -15.07
N ASN A 140 6.28 -2.54 -16.37
CA ASN A 140 5.11 -2.15 -17.15
C ASN A 140 4.21 -3.36 -17.42
N VAL A 141 2.97 -3.27 -16.98
CA VAL A 141 1.92 -4.27 -17.17
C VAL A 141 0.88 -3.71 -18.14
N LEU A 142 0.63 -4.42 -19.23
CA LEU A 142 -0.43 -4.07 -20.19
C LEU A 142 -1.76 -4.70 -19.77
N LEU A 143 -2.76 -3.89 -19.50
CA LEU A 143 -4.11 -4.29 -19.12
C LEU A 143 -5.02 -4.14 -20.35
N LEU A 144 -5.66 -5.24 -20.76
CA LEU A 144 -6.55 -5.30 -21.90
C LEU A 144 -7.95 -5.76 -21.46
N GLY A 145 -8.97 -5.02 -21.87
CA GLY A 145 -10.37 -5.40 -21.72
C GLY A 145 -10.96 -5.80 -23.06
N VAL A 146 -11.59 -6.98 -23.14
CA VAL A 146 -12.25 -7.49 -24.35
C VAL A 146 -13.71 -7.86 -24.06
N ALA A 147 -14.56 -7.83 -25.08
CA ALA A 147 -15.96 -8.23 -24.93
C ALA A 147 -16.12 -9.72 -24.58
N GLY A 148 -15.26 -10.59 -25.15
CA GLY A 148 -15.22 -12.03 -24.91
C GLY A 148 -15.79 -12.87 -26.05
N LYS A 149 -15.55 -14.18 -26.01
CA LYS A 149 -16.01 -15.14 -27.04
C LYS A 149 -17.54 -15.17 -27.13
N GLY A 150 -18.08 -15.31 -28.34
CA GLY A 150 -19.52 -15.38 -28.59
C GLY A 150 -20.22 -14.02 -28.78
N LYS A 151 -19.46 -12.91 -28.78
CA LYS A 151 -19.94 -11.57 -29.14
C LYS A 151 -19.33 -11.11 -30.45
N ALA A 152 -20.06 -10.31 -31.25
CA ALA A 152 -19.50 -9.67 -32.44
C ALA A 152 -18.30 -8.79 -32.03
N GLY A 153 -17.14 -8.95 -32.70
CA GLY A 153 -15.91 -8.26 -32.30
C GLY A 153 -15.37 -8.67 -30.93
N GLY A 154 -15.67 -9.90 -30.48
CA GLY A 154 -15.35 -10.39 -29.13
C GLY A 154 -13.88 -10.32 -28.70
N LEU A 155 -12.96 -10.17 -29.66
CA LEU A 155 -11.51 -10.05 -29.44
C LEU A 155 -10.97 -8.63 -29.62
N LEU A 156 -11.81 -7.66 -29.99
CA LEU A 156 -11.43 -6.24 -30.01
C LEU A 156 -11.20 -5.76 -28.57
N THR A 157 -10.12 -5.01 -28.36
CA THR A 157 -9.80 -4.47 -27.03
C THR A 157 -10.41 -3.09 -26.84
N ASP A 158 -11.47 -2.99 -26.06
CA ASP A 158 -12.13 -1.72 -25.73
C ASP A 158 -11.37 -0.92 -24.68
N THR A 159 -10.66 -1.62 -23.79
CA THR A 159 -9.79 -1.01 -22.78
C THR A 159 -8.35 -1.39 -23.06
N ILE A 160 -7.48 -0.40 -23.24
CA ILE A 160 -6.04 -0.57 -23.34
C ILE A 160 -5.38 0.37 -22.34
N MET A 161 -4.70 -0.18 -21.34
CA MET A 161 -4.08 0.63 -20.29
C MET A 161 -2.72 0.05 -19.91
N ILE A 162 -1.75 0.91 -19.65
CA ILE A 162 -0.42 0.53 -19.14
C ILE A 162 -0.36 0.91 -17.66
N ALA A 163 -0.15 -0.07 -16.80
CA ALA A 163 0.23 0.15 -15.42
C ALA A 163 1.75 0.11 -15.29
N SER A 164 2.37 1.25 -14.98
CA SER A 164 3.82 1.39 -14.79
C SER A 164 4.12 1.49 -13.30
N ILE A 165 4.84 0.50 -12.79
CA ILE A 165 5.21 0.38 -11.38
C ILE A 165 6.68 0.77 -11.24
N ASP A 166 6.96 1.81 -10.48
CA ASP A 166 8.30 2.21 -10.07
C ASP A 166 8.71 1.38 -8.84
N THR A 167 9.62 0.42 -9.01
CA THR A 167 10.00 -0.49 -7.93
C THR A 167 10.89 0.16 -6.88
N LYS A 168 11.49 1.33 -7.18
CA LYS A 168 12.34 2.06 -6.24
C LYS A 168 11.52 2.98 -5.35
N GLN A 169 10.55 3.68 -5.93
CA GLN A 169 9.71 4.65 -5.21
C GLN A 169 8.38 4.05 -4.70
N GLY A 170 8.03 2.84 -5.12
CA GLY A 170 6.74 2.22 -4.76
C GLY A 170 5.53 2.94 -5.36
N LYS A 171 5.72 3.66 -6.48
CA LYS A 171 4.67 4.45 -7.14
C LYS A 171 4.10 3.71 -8.34
N VAL A 172 2.81 3.90 -8.61
CA VAL A 172 2.14 3.35 -9.79
C VAL A 172 1.56 4.50 -10.61
N ALA A 173 1.81 4.46 -11.92
CA ALA A 173 1.18 5.35 -12.90
C ALA A 173 0.33 4.51 -13.87
N LEU A 174 -0.86 5.01 -14.18
CA LEU A 174 -1.75 4.42 -15.18
C LEU A 174 -1.79 5.33 -16.41
N LEU A 175 -1.56 4.75 -17.59
CA LEU A 175 -1.68 5.42 -18.88
C LEU A 175 -2.71 4.70 -19.74
N SER A 176 -3.83 5.36 -20.01
CA SER A 176 -4.86 4.84 -20.92
C SER A 176 -4.50 5.16 -22.36
N ILE A 177 -4.62 4.18 -23.24
CA ILE A 177 -4.45 4.34 -24.68
C ILE A 177 -5.83 4.31 -25.35
N PRO A 178 -6.23 5.35 -26.09
CA PRO A 178 -7.53 5.39 -26.76
C PRO A 178 -7.69 4.23 -27.76
N ARG A 179 -8.79 3.48 -27.68
CA ARG A 179 -9.03 2.28 -28.51
C ARG A 179 -9.06 2.55 -30.02
N ASP A 180 -9.45 3.77 -30.40
CA ASP A 180 -9.60 4.21 -31.78
C ASP A 180 -8.32 4.86 -32.35
N LEU A 181 -7.20 4.83 -31.61
CA LEU A 181 -5.92 5.35 -32.09
C LEU A 181 -5.52 4.63 -33.39
N TYR A 182 -5.32 5.39 -34.47
CA TYR A 182 -4.92 4.84 -35.77
C TYR A 182 -3.41 4.56 -35.79
N VAL A 183 -3.04 3.30 -35.99
CA VAL A 183 -1.66 2.82 -35.85
C VAL A 183 -1.28 1.90 -37.00
N LYS A 184 0.01 1.90 -37.34
CA LYS A 184 0.59 0.89 -38.23
C LYS A 184 0.60 -0.46 -37.53
N ILE A 185 0.14 -1.51 -38.20
CA ILE A 185 0.28 -2.88 -37.72
C ILE A 185 1.73 -3.33 -37.98
N PRO A 186 2.49 -3.73 -36.94
CA PRO A 186 3.90 -4.04 -37.11
C PRO A 186 4.16 -5.16 -38.11
N ASP A 187 5.24 -5.01 -38.88
CA ASP A 187 5.68 -5.96 -39.90
C ASP A 187 4.68 -6.13 -41.06
N THR A 188 3.86 -5.10 -41.31
CA THR A 188 2.93 -4.99 -42.44
C THR A 188 2.88 -3.54 -42.93
N ASP A 189 2.26 -3.30 -44.08
CA ASP A 189 1.95 -1.94 -44.56
C ASP A 189 0.54 -1.47 -44.22
N TYR A 190 -0.22 -2.30 -43.49
CA TYR A 190 -1.58 -2.00 -43.09
C TYR A 190 -1.64 -1.12 -41.84
N HIS A 191 -2.70 -0.32 -41.77
CA HIS A 191 -3.03 0.51 -40.64
C HIS A 191 -4.44 0.19 -40.16
N ALA A 192 -4.64 0.22 -38.85
CA ALA A 192 -5.93 -0.04 -38.23
C ALA A 192 -6.05 0.77 -36.93
N LYS A 193 -7.26 0.78 -36.37
CA LYS A 193 -7.47 1.18 -34.98
C LYS A 193 -6.72 0.20 -34.07
N ILE A 194 -6.12 0.71 -33.00
CA ILE A 194 -5.28 -0.08 -32.10
C ILE A 194 -6.07 -1.23 -31.43
N ASN A 195 -7.38 -1.07 -31.25
CA ASN A 195 -8.25 -2.11 -30.69
C ASN A 195 -8.28 -3.43 -31.50
N ALA A 196 -8.00 -3.36 -32.80
CA ALA A 196 -7.96 -4.53 -33.68
C ALA A 196 -6.59 -5.24 -33.68
N VAL A 197 -5.54 -4.62 -33.14
CA VAL A 197 -4.17 -5.16 -33.22
C VAL A 197 -4.01 -6.42 -32.37
N TYR A 198 -4.75 -6.52 -31.26
CA TYR A 198 -4.77 -7.75 -30.45
C TYR A 198 -5.37 -8.93 -31.23
N GLU A 199 -6.56 -8.72 -31.83
CA GLU A 199 -7.23 -9.71 -32.66
C GLU A 199 -6.37 -10.11 -33.87
N TYR A 200 -5.79 -9.14 -34.57
CA TYR A 200 -4.85 -9.39 -35.65
C TYR A 200 -3.71 -10.31 -35.20
N GLY A 201 -3.13 -10.05 -34.03
CA GLY A 201 -2.05 -10.86 -33.47
C GLY A 201 -2.47 -12.29 -33.17
N LEU A 202 -3.68 -12.51 -32.65
CA LEU A 202 -4.24 -13.84 -32.40
C LEU A 202 -4.49 -14.60 -33.72
N SER A 203 -5.14 -13.97 -34.70
CA SER A 203 -5.48 -14.57 -35.99
C SER A 203 -4.26 -14.96 -36.83
N HIS A 204 -3.10 -14.38 -36.55
CA HIS A 204 -1.83 -14.67 -37.24
C HIS A 204 -0.84 -15.48 -36.39
N HIS A 205 -1.28 -16.10 -35.28
CA HIS A 205 -0.42 -16.86 -34.36
C HIS A 205 0.78 -16.06 -33.79
N LYS A 206 0.66 -14.73 -33.73
CA LYS A 206 1.66 -13.82 -33.14
C LYS A 206 1.32 -13.45 -31.69
N GLY A 207 0.12 -13.77 -31.22
CA GLY A 207 -0.38 -13.42 -29.89
C GLY A 207 -0.32 -11.91 -29.66
N LEU A 208 0.12 -11.48 -28.48
CA LEU A 208 0.25 -10.05 -28.15
C LEU A 208 1.48 -9.37 -28.77
N LYS A 209 2.35 -10.07 -29.51
CA LYS A 209 3.61 -9.49 -30.01
C LYS A 209 3.37 -8.21 -30.85
N PRO A 210 2.41 -8.17 -31.81
CA PRO A 210 2.16 -6.96 -32.60
C PRO A 210 1.70 -5.81 -31.71
N LEU A 211 0.73 -6.03 -30.83
CA LEU A 211 0.23 -4.98 -29.94
C LEU A 211 1.32 -4.44 -29.00
N LYS A 212 2.16 -5.31 -28.42
CA LYS A 212 3.29 -4.88 -27.58
C LYS A 212 4.30 -4.05 -28.37
N LYS A 213 4.55 -4.40 -29.63
CA LYS A 213 5.44 -3.65 -30.51
C LYS A 213 4.83 -2.29 -30.86
N THR A 214 3.57 -2.23 -31.28
CA THR A 214 2.85 -0.97 -31.51
C THR A 214 2.89 -0.06 -30.28
N ILE A 215 2.59 -0.59 -29.08
CA ILE A 215 2.62 0.19 -27.83
C ILE A 215 4.03 0.69 -27.52
N LYS A 216 5.05 -0.15 -27.73
CA LYS A 216 6.44 0.26 -27.58
C LYS A 216 6.80 1.37 -28.57
N ASP A 217 6.33 1.30 -29.82
CA ASP A 217 6.65 2.29 -30.84
C ASP A 217 6.02 3.66 -30.54
N ILE A 218 4.80 3.69 -29.99
CA ILE A 218 4.12 4.95 -29.63
C ILE A 218 4.56 5.52 -28.27
N THR A 219 4.89 4.68 -27.29
CA THR A 219 5.19 5.14 -25.91
C THR A 219 6.67 5.03 -25.53
N SER A 220 7.48 4.35 -26.34
CA SER A 220 8.84 3.89 -25.98
C SER A 220 8.92 2.97 -24.75
N LEU A 221 7.78 2.54 -24.19
CA LEU A 221 7.75 1.68 -23.01
C LEU A 221 7.85 0.19 -23.39
N LYS A 222 8.75 -0.53 -22.74
CA LYS A 222 8.82 -1.99 -22.84
C LYS A 222 7.78 -2.63 -21.93
N ILE A 223 6.85 -3.38 -22.51
CA ILE A 223 5.83 -4.14 -21.77
C ILE A 223 6.43 -5.44 -21.22
N ASN A 224 6.43 -5.59 -19.90
CA ASN A 224 6.99 -6.76 -19.21
C ASN A 224 5.96 -7.87 -19.06
N TYR A 225 4.75 -7.49 -18.62
CA TYR A 225 3.64 -8.39 -18.33
C TYR A 225 2.38 -7.89 -19.00
N TYR A 226 1.37 -8.75 -19.07
CA TYR A 226 0.07 -8.36 -19.62
C TYR A 226 -1.04 -9.15 -18.95
N LEU A 227 -2.23 -8.57 -18.89
CA LEU A 227 -3.45 -9.17 -18.40
C LEU A 227 -4.56 -8.88 -19.41
N VAL A 228 -5.28 -9.92 -19.83
CA VAL A 228 -6.46 -9.79 -20.69
C VAL A 228 -7.67 -10.25 -19.88
N VAL A 229 -8.67 -9.38 -19.78
CA VAL A 229 -9.88 -9.61 -18.99
C VAL A 229 -11.09 -9.42 -19.88
N ASN A 230 -12.05 -10.35 -19.82
CA ASN A 230 -13.36 -10.16 -20.44
C ASN A 230 -14.39 -9.67 -19.41
N PHE A 231 -15.56 -9.22 -19.86
CA PHE A 231 -16.61 -8.71 -18.94
C PHE A 231 -16.96 -9.69 -17.81
N SER A 232 -17.17 -10.97 -18.12
CA SER A 232 -17.50 -11.98 -17.09
C SER A 232 -16.36 -12.17 -16.08
N GLY A 233 -15.12 -12.12 -16.52
CA GLY A 233 -13.95 -12.20 -15.63
C GLY A 233 -13.82 -10.97 -14.75
N PHE A 234 -14.13 -9.79 -15.28
CA PHE A 234 -14.13 -8.53 -14.54
C PHE A 234 -15.24 -8.50 -13.47
N GLU A 235 -16.46 -8.91 -13.80
CA GLU A 235 -17.58 -8.99 -12.84
C GLU A 235 -17.23 -9.91 -11.67
N LYS A 236 -16.78 -11.14 -11.96
CA LYS A 236 -16.33 -12.10 -10.93
C LYS A 236 -15.20 -11.54 -10.08
N PHE A 237 -14.29 -10.75 -10.66
CA PHE A 237 -13.22 -10.11 -9.92
C PHE A 237 -13.78 -9.10 -8.91
N ILE A 238 -14.68 -8.22 -9.33
CA ILE A 238 -15.32 -7.23 -8.46
C ILE A 238 -16.13 -7.90 -7.35
N ASP A 239 -16.91 -8.94 -7.69
CA ASP A 239 -17.67 -9.72 -6.70
C ASP A 239 -16.76 -10.43 -5.69
N SER A 240 -15.58 -10.88 -6.14
CA SER A 240 -14.60 -11.49 -5.25
C SER A 240 -14.08 -10.51 -4.19
N LEU A 241 -13.99 -9.22 -4.53
CA LEU A 241 -13.61 -8.14 -3.63
C LEU A 241 -14.76 -7.69 -2.70
N GLY A 242 -15.98 -8.17 -2.93
CA GLY A 242 -17.18 -7.72 -2.21
C GLY A 242 -17.74 -6.41 -2.75
N GLY A 243 -17.47 -6.10 -4.02
CA GLY A 243 -17.80 -4.81 -4.64
C GLY A 243 -16.72 -3.75 -4.45
N ILE A 244 -16.91 -2.59 -5.09
CA ILE A 244 -16.02 -1.44 -4.96
C ILE A 244 -16.84 -0.16 -4.77
N ASN A 245 -16.31 0.77 -3.97
CA ASN A 245 -16.91 2.08 -3.79
C ASN A 245 -16.35 3.06 -4.83
N ILE A 246 -17.24 3.64 -5.64
CA ILE A 246 -16.88 4.64 -6.64
C ILE A 246 -17.68 5.91 -6.36
N GLN A 247 -17.01 7.06 -6.33
CA GLN A 247 -17.69 8.35 -6.29
C GLN A 247 -18.12 8.74 -7.70
N VAL A 248 -19.41 8.58 -7.99
CA VAL A 248 -20.02 9.07 -9.24
C VAL A 248 -20.36 10.55 -9.04
N LYS A 249 -19.62 11.44 -9.69
CA LYS A 249 -19.79 12.90 -9.50
C LYS A 249 -21.09 13.45 -10.10
N ARG A 250 -21.59 12.79 -11.14
CA ARG A 250 -22.78 13.19 -11.90
C ARG A 250 -23.47 11.96 -12.42
N ASP A 251 -24.79 11.99 -12.38
CA ASP A 251 -25.62 10.93 -12.94
C ASP A 251 -25.51 10.93 -14.47
N ILE A 252 -25.66 9.74 -15.06
CA ILE A 252 -25.81 9.56 -16.50
C ILE A 252 -27.27 9.13 -16.72
N TYR A 253 -28.01 9.91 -17.48
CA TYR A 253 -29.36 9.57 -17.93
C TYR A 253 -29.34 9.39 -19.45
N ASP A 254 -29.39 8.13 -19.89
CA ASP A 254 -29.45 7.77 -21.30
C ASP A 254 -30.64 6.82 -21.53
N PRO A 255 -31.85 7.35 -21.80
CA PRO A 255 -33.05 6.55 -21.96
C PRO A 255 -33.05 5.70 -23.25
N HIS A 256 -32.10 5.95 -24.17
CA HIS A 256 -31.96 5.17 -25.40
C HIS A 256 -30.92 4.04 -25.25
N TYR A 257 -30.35 3.86 -24.06
CA TYR A 257 -29.44 2.76 -23.76
C TYR A 257 -30.18 1.54 -23.18
N PRO A 258 -29.88 0.30 -23.64
CA PRO A 258 -29.03 -0.02 -24.79
C PRO A 258 -29.80 0.18 -26.11
N GLY A 259 -29.16 0.85 -27.07
CA GLY A 259 -29.75 1.08 -28.39
C GLY A 259 -29.82 -0.21 -29.24
N PRO A 260 -30.46 -0.18 -30.43
CA PRO A 260 -30.68 -1.36 -31.27
C PRO A 260 -29.43 -2.12 -31.74
N ASN A 261 -28.23 -1.54 -31.52
CA ASN A 261 -26.94 -2.04 -31.99
C ASN A 261 -26.07 -2.65 -30.86
N TYR A 262 -26.67 -3.06 -29.74
CA TYR A 262 -25.98 -3.67 -28.60
C TYR A 262 -26.00 -5.20 -28.61
#